data_AF-A0A9W4XQN5-F1
#
_entry.id   AF-A0A9W4XQN5-F1
#
_cell.length_a   1.000
_cell.length_b   1.000
_cell.length_c   1.000
_cell.angle_alpha   90.00
_cell.angle_beta   90.00
_cell.angle_gamma   90.00
#
_symmetry.space_group_name_H-M   'P 1'
#
loop_
_entity.id
_entity.type
_entity.pdbx_description
1 polymer ?
#
loop_
_entity_poly.entity_id
_entity_poly.type
_entity_poly.pdbx_seq_one_letter_code
_entity_poly.pdbx_strand_id
1 'polypeptide(L)'
;MRLQSGSATLHAEISALENAGRLPAAVYRDATMYTTLSPCDMCTGACVMYKIKRVVIGENKTFVGGEDYLKQKGIDVVVLKNKECQDLMDKFIQEKPGDWYALSGNHRPLINMSQV
;
A
#
# COMPACT_ATOMS: atom_id res chain seq x y z
N MET A 1 4.18 1.16 -9.42
CA MET A 1 4.35 0.98 -10.88
C MET A 1 3.60 -0.25 -11.45
N ARG A 2 2.77 -0.95 -10.65
CA ARG A 2 2.07 -2.17 -11.09
C ARG A 2 1.34 -2.04 -12.43
N LEU A 3 0.43 -1.07 -12.60
CA LEU A 3 -0.30 -0.90 -13.86
C LEU A 3 0.61 -0.42 -15.00
N GLN A 4 1.48 0.54 -14.70
CA GLN A 4 2.35 1.20 -15.67
C GLN A 4 3.37 0.23 -16.29
N SER A 5 3.84 -0.75 -15.52
CA SER A 5 4.84 -1.72 -15.95
C SER A 5 4.31 -3.16 -16.03
N GLY A 6 3.00 -3.37 -15.91
CA GLY A 6 2.37 -4.71 -15.86
C GLY A 6 2.93 -5.62 -14.76
N SER A 7 3.47 -5.06 -13.66
CA SER A 7 4.18 -5.83 -12.63
C SER A 7 3.26 -6.34 -11.53
N ALA A 8 3.29 -7.64 -11.25
CA ALA A 8 2.50 -8.24 -10.17
C ALA A 8 2.91 -7.75 -8.76
N THR A 9 4.13 -7.25 -8.57
CA THR A 9 4.70 -6.98 -7.23
C THR A 9 4.98 -5.50 -6.96
N LEU A 10 5.08 -4.64 -8.00
CA LEU A 10 5.46 -3.23 -7.84
C LEU A 10 4.29 -2.34 -7.37
N HIS A 11 3.73 -2.66 -6.20
CA HIS A 11 2.98 -1.72 -5.36
C HIS A 11 3.85 -0.51 -5.00
N ALA A 12 3.25 0.56 -4.51
CA ALA A 12 3.95 1.83 -4.28
C ALA A 12 5.13 1.68 -3.30
N GLU A 13 4.93 0.96 -2.20
CA GLU A 13 5.92 0.72 -1.16
C GLU A 13 7.07 -0.16 -1.66
N ILE A 14 6.74 -1.20 -2.43
CA ILE A 14 7.76 -2.08 -3.04
C ILE A 14 8.54 -1.31 -4.10
N SER A 15 7.85 -0.51 -4.92
CA SER A 15 8.49 0.35 -5.93
C SER A 15 9.40 1.39 -5.29
N ALA A 16 9.03 1.95 -4.13
CA ALA A 16 9.86 2.89 -3.39
C ALA A 16 11.14 2.21 -2.87
N LEU A 17 11.03 1.00 -2.32
CA LEU A 17 12.19 0.20 -1.89
C LEU A 17 13.09 -0.17 -3.07
N GLU A 18 12.51 -0.60 -4.19
CA GLU A 18 13.25 -0.93 -5.43
C GLU A 18 14.01 0.29 -5.95
N ASN A 19 13.35 1.44 -6.02
CA ASN A 19 13.94 2.69 -6.51
C ASN A 19 15.04 3.24 -5.60
N ALA A 20 14.99 2.96 -4.29
CA ALA A 20 16.07 3.30 -3.37
C ALA A 20 17.36 2.50 -3.63
N GLY A 21 17.25 1.39 -4.38
CA GLY A 21 18.37 0.52 -4.69
C GLY A 21 18.87 -0.27 -3.49
N ARG A 22 20.03 -0.93 -3.66
CA ARG A 22 20.65 -1.73 -2.61
C ARG A 22 21.36 -0.84 -1.59
N LEU A 23 20.80 -0.74 -0.39
CA LEU A 23 21.40 0.01 0.71
C LEU A 23 21.78 -0.92 1.89
N PRO A 24 22.71 -0.49 2.76
CA PRO A 24 23.00 -1.21 3.99
C PRO A 24 21.76 -1.32 4.89
N ALA A 25 21.60 -2.45 5.59
CA ALA A 25 20.45 -2.70 6.48
C ALA A 25 20.22 -1.61 7.54
N ALA A 26 21.29 -0.94 7.98
CA ALA A 26 21.21 0.16 8.95
C ALA A 26 20.42 1.36 8.42
N VAL A 27 20.45 1.61 7.10
CA VAL A 27 19.73 2.73 6.48
C VAL A 27 18.22 2.53 6.60
N TYR A 28 17.72 1.33 6.25
CA TYR A 28 16.29 1.03 6.36
C TYR A 28 15.80 1.06 7.81
N ARG A 29 16.63 0.62 8.76
CA ARG A 29 16.30 0.60 10.20
C ARG A 29 16.07 1.98 10.82
N ASP A 30 16.53 3.04 10.18
CA ASP A 30 16.26 4.42 10.61
C ASP A 30 15.35 5.18 9.63
N ALA A 31 14.89 4.51 8.57
CA ALA A 31 14.03 5.11 7.56
C ALA A 31 12.58 5.24 8.03
N THR A 32 11.89 6.21 7.43
CA THR A 32 10.43 6.34 7.49
C THR A 32 9.83 6.06 6.12
N MET A 33 8.93 5.09 6.04
CA MET A 33 8.13 4.82 4.83
C MET A 33 6.93 5.75 4.81
N TYR A 34 6.77 6.52 3.73
CA TYR A 34 5.56 7.30 3.49
C TYR A 34 4.75 6.59 2.40
N THR A 35 3.49 6.28 2.69
CA THR A 35 2.56 5.69 1.73
C THR A 35 1.25 6.45 1.75
N THR A 36 0.65 6.69 0.58
CA THR A 36 -0.61 7.43 0.48
C THR A 36 -1.79 6.63 1.03
N LEU A 37 -1.72 5.30 0.95
CA LEU A 37 -2.77 4.37 1.36
C LEU A 37 -2.20 3.35 2.35
N SER A 38 -3.04 2.84 3.26
CA SER A 38 -2.70 1.74 4.16
C SER A 38 -2.04 0.56 3.41
N PRO A 39 -0.85 0.07 3.86
CA PRO A 39 -0.09 -0.94 3.13
C PRO A 39 -0.75 -2.32 3.21
N CYS A 40 -0.87 -3.01 2.08
CA CYS A 40 -1.33 -4.41 2.05
C CYS A 40 -0.36 -5.35 2.79
N ASP A 41 -0.71 -6.63 2.94
CA ASP A 41 0.12 -7.60 3.67
C ASP A 41 1.52 -7.77 3.08
N MET A 42 1.65 -7.72 1.75
CA MET A 42 2.95 -7.80 1.08
C MET A 42 3.84 -6.60 1.44
N CYS A 43 3.30 -5.38 1.31
CA CYS A 43 4.04 -4.15 1.63
C CYS A 43 4.34 -4.04 3.13
N THR A 44 3.39 -4.46 3.97
CA THR A 44 3.58 -4.60 5.42
C THR A 44 4.73 -5.54 5.73
N GLY A 45 4.76 -6.72 5.12
CA GLY A 45 5.83 -7.70 5.27
C GLY A 45 7.19 -7.15 4.84
N ALA A 46 7.24 -6.35 3.77
CA ALA A 46 8.48 -5.68 3.35
C ALA A 46 8.98 -4.68 4.40
N CYS A 47 8.10 -3.83 4.95
CA CYS A 47 8.46 -2.90 6.02
C CYS A 47 8.98 -3.64 7.27
N VAL A 48 8.34 -4.74 7.66
CA VAL A 48 8.79 -5.58 8.78
C VAL A 48 10.14 -6.23 8.50
N MET A 49 10.33 -6.80 7.31
CA MET A 49 11.55 -7.49 6.90
C MET A 49 12.76 -6.54 6.94
N TYR A 50 12.61 -5.33 6.39
CA TYR A 50 13.65 -4.30 6.42
C TYR A 50 13.77 -3.57 7.75
N LYS A 51 12.88 -3.87 8.72
CA LYS A 51 12.80 -3.23 10.04
C LYS A 51 12.68 -1.71 9.94
N ILE A 52 11.86 -1.24 9.00
CA ILE A 52 11.56 0.19 8.84
C ILE A 52 11.08 0.74 10.17
N LYS A 53 11.65 1.86 10.62
CA LYS A 53 11.39 2.42 11.95
C LYS A 53 9.97 2.95 12.10
N ARG A 54 9.48 3.59 11.04
CA ARG A 54 8.20 4.29 11.02
C ARG A 54 7.49 4.16 9.68
N VAL A 55 6.18 4.00 9.70
CA VAL A 55 5.31 4.07 8.53
C VAL A 55 4.29 5.19 8.72
N VAL A 56 4.30 6.15 7.81
CA VAL A 56 3.32 7.25 7.77
C VAL A 56 2.36 7.00 6.63
N ILE A 57 1.08 6.89 6.97
CA ILE A 57 -0.01 6.52 6.08
C ILE A 57 -0.87 7.75 5.81
N GLY A 58 -1.08 8.08 4.53
CA GLY A 58 -1.95 9.16 4.11
C GLY A 58 -3.39 8.91 4.56
N GLU A 59 -3.96 7.78 4.15
CA GLU A 59 -5.32 7.39 4.51
C GLU A 59 -5.52 5.87 4.61
N ASN A 60 -6.55 5.46 5.35
CA ASN A 60 -6.92 4.07 5.54
C ASN A 60 -8.44 3.85 5.54
N LYS A 61 -9.18 4.76 4.93
CA LYS A 61 -10.64 4.67 4.81
C LYS A 61 -11.03 3.81 3.61
N THR A 62 -10.35 3.97 2.48
CA THR A 62 -10.68 3.25 1.24
C THR A 62 -10.18 1.80 1.27
N PHE A 63 -9.09 1.56 2.01
CA PHE A 63 -8.52 0.25 2.26
C PHE A 63 -7.70 0.27 3.55
N VAL A 64 -7.77 -0.83 4.30
CA VAL A 64 -6.94 -1.08 5.49
C VAL A 64 -6.23 -2.41 5.27
N GLY A 65 -4.90 -2.39 5.35
CA GLY A 65 -4.08 -3.59 5.34
C GLY A 65 -3.49 -3.91 6.71
N GLY A 66 -2.20 -4.22 6.74
CA GLY A 66 -1.51 -4.79 7.90
C GLY A 66 -1.06 -3.78 8.98
N GLU A 67 -1.79 -2.69 9.21
CA GLU A 67 -1.39 -1.62 10.15
C GLU A 67 -1.13 -2.13 11.57
N ASP A 68 -2.00 -3.01 12.06
CA ASP A 68 -1.88 -3.54 13.42
C ASP A 68 -0.71 -4.51 13.54
N TYR A 69 -0.37 -5.23 12.47
CA TYR A 69 0.80 -6.08 12.43
C TYR A 69 2.11 -5.28 12.48
N LEU A 70 2.17 -4.13 11.79
CA LEU A 70 3.30 -3.20 11.90
C LEU A 70 3.50 -2.76 13.35
N LYS A 71 2.43 -2.32 14.02
CA LYS A 71 2.48 -1.91 15.44
C LYS A 71 2.92 -3.05 16.35
N GLN A 72 2.41 -4.26 16.14
CA GLN A 72 2.83 -5.45 16.89
C GLN A 72 4.32 -5.78 16.73
N LYS A 73 4.92 -5.43 15.58
CA LYS A 73 6.37 -5.58 15.34
C LYS A 73 7.20 -4.41 15.87
N GLY A 74 6.59 -3.46 16.58
CA GLY A 74 7.26 -2.31 17.17
C GLY A 74 7.59 -1.20 16.18
N ILE A 75 6.96 -1.20 15.00
CA ILE A 75 7.09 -0.12 14.01
C ILE A 75 6.12 1.00 14.41
N ASP A 76 6.61 2.24 14.41
CA ASP A 76 5.78 3.42 14.67
C ASP A 76 4.84 3.67 13.48
N VAL A 77 3.53 3.70 13.70
CA VAL A 77 2.52 3.84 12.63
C VAL A 77 1.69 5.09 12.88
N VAL A 78 1.71 6.01 11.92
CA VAL A 78 0.95 7.27 11.97
C VAL A 78 -0.02 7.32 10.79
N VAL A 79 -1.31 7.50 11.06
CA VAL A 79 -2.34 7.69 10.02
C VAL A 79 -2.77 9.14 10.02
N LEU A 80 -2.53 9.84 8.91
CA LEU A 80 -2.77 11.28 8.80
C LEU A 80 -4.23 11.63 8.51
N LYS A 81 -5.03 10.68 8.02
CA LYS A 81 -6.39 10.92 7.52
C LYS A 81 -6.41 12.04 6.48
N ASN A 82 -5.41 12.07 5.62
CA ASN A 82 -5.21 13.08 4.60
C ASN A 82 -6.35 13.03 3.57
N LYS A 83 -7.06 14.15 3.41
CA LYS A 83 -8.23 14.25 2.53
C LYS A 83 -7.87 14.13 1.05
N GLU A 84 -6.73 14.68 0.62
CA GLU A 84 -6.28 14.58 -0.77
C GLU A 84 -5.99 13.12 -1.16
N CYS A 85 -5.35 12.35 -0.26
CA CYS A 85 -5.13 10.92 -0.47
C CYS A 85 -6.46 10.16 -0.59
N GLN A 86 -7.45 10.47 0.27
CA GLN A 86 -8.77 9.84 0.21
C GLN A 86 -9.50 10.16 -1.09
N ASP A 87 -9.56 11.44 -1.44
CA ASP A 87 -10.26 11.91 -2.64
C ASP A 87 -9.62 11.31 -3.91
N LEU A 88 -8.29 11.19 -3.95
CA LEU A 88 -7.56 10.53 -5.04
C LEU A 88 -7.92 9.05 -5.15
N MET A 89 -7.94 8.33 -4.03
CA MET A 89 -8.27 6.90 -4.02
C MET A 89 -9.74 6.65 -4.35
N ASP A 90 -10.66 7.44 -3.79
CA ASP A 90 -12.09 7.37 -4.10
C ASP A 90 -12.34 7.59 -5.59
N LYS A 91 -11.70 8.61 -6.19
CA LYS A 91 -11.79 8.86 -7.64
C LYS A 91 -11.28 7.67 -8.45
N PHE A 92 -10.11 7.13 -8.11
CA PHE A 92 -9.53 5.99 -8.83
C PHE A 92 -10.43 4.74 -8.75
N ILE A 93 -10.97 4.44 -7.56
CA ILE A 93 -11.88 3.31 -7.34
C ILE A 93 -13.17 3.47 -8.17
N GLN A 94 -13.71 4.69 -8.26
CA GLN A 94 -14.91 4.99 -9.05
C GLN A 94 -14.64 4.88 -10.56
N GLU A 95 -13.55 5.45 -11.06
CA GLU A 95 -13.25 5.50 -12.49
C GLU A 95 -12.70 4.17 -13.03
N LYS A 96 -11.97 3.40 -12.22
CA LYS A 96 -11.25 2.19 -12.62
C LYS A 96 -11.42 1.03 -11.61
N PRO A 97 -12.66 0.60 -11.31
CA PRO A 97 -12.91 -0.41 -10.29
C PRO A 97 -12.23 -1.76 -10.63
N GLY A 98 -12.21 -2.17 -11.90
CA GLY A 98 -11.56 -3.41 -12.33
C GLY A 98 -10.06 -3.43 -12.02
N ASP A 99 -9.37 -2.32 -12.29
CA ASP A 99 -7.94 -2.18 -12.00
C ASP A 99 -7.69 -2.16 -10.49
N TRP A 100 -8.54 -1.48 -9.72
CA TRP A 100 -8.45 -1.48 -8.26
C TRP A 100 -8.55 -2.89 -7.65
N TYR A 101 -9.49 -3.71 -8.12
CA TYR A 101 -9.63 -5.10 -7.65
C TYR A 101 -8.39 -5.93 -8.02
N ALA A 102 -7.92 -5.80 -9.27
CA ALA A 102 -6.70 -6.46 -9.72
C ALA A 102 -5.45 -6.02 -8.92
N LEU A 103 -5.42 -4.79 -8.42
CA LEU A 103 -4.32 -4.24 -7.61
C LEU A 103 -4.33 -4.72 -6.16
N SER A 104 -5.51 -4.72 -5.53
CA SER A 104 -5.70 -5.08 -4.13
C SER A 104 -5.74 -6.60 -3.89
N GLY A 105 -5.87 -7.40 -4.96
CA GLY A 105 -6.02 -8.85 -4.85
C GLY A 105 -7.43 -9.27 -4.40
N ASN A 106 -8.35 -8.31 -4.26
CA ASN A 106 -9.74 -8.57 -3.94
C ASN A 106 -10.50 -8.97 -5.22
N HIS A 107 -11.38 -9.97 -5.13
CA HIS A 107 -12.34 -10.24 -6.20
C HIS A 107 -13.46 -9.20 -6.20
N ARG A 108 -13.94 -8.80 -7.39
CA ARG A 108 -15.24 -8.13 -7.51
C ARG A 108 -16.27 -8.94 -6.71
N PRO A 109 -17.14 -8.32 -5.88
CA PRO A 109 -18.40 -8.98 -5.57
C PRO A 109 -19.04 -9.32 -6.93
N LEU A 110 -19.45 -10.56 -7.13
CA LEU A 110 -20.13 -11.00 -8.34
C LEU A 110 -21.36 -10.11 -8.56
N ILE A 111 -21.21 -9.03 -9.32
CA ILE A 111 -22.35 -8.35 -9.92
C ILE A 111 -22.85 -9.35 -10.95
N ASN A 112 -24.05 -9.86 -10.68
CA ASN A 112 -24.79 -10.88 -11.42
C ASN A 112 -24.44 -10.90 -12.93
N MET A 113 -23.96 -12.05 -13.43
CA MET A 113 -23.65 -12.28 -14.85
C MET A 113 -24.92 -12.39 -15.72
N SER A 114 -25.95 -11.58 -15.45
CA SER A 114 -27.22 -11.56 -16.19
C SER A 114 -27.39 -10.31 -17.06
N GLN A 115 -26.34 -9.50 -17.25
CA GLN A 115 -26.37 -8.32 -18.13
C GLN A 115 -25.12 -8.20 -19.01
N VAL A 116 -24.75 -9.30 -19.68
CA VAL A 116 -24.00 -9.25 -20.94
C VAL A 116 -24.63 -10.23 -21.92
#